data_AF-A0A7Y7N3X9-F1
#
_entry.id   AF-A0A7Y7N3X9-F1
#
_cell.length_a   1.000
_cell.length_b   1.000
_cell.length_c   1.000
_cell.angle_alpha   90.00
_cell.angle_beta   90.00
_cell.angle_gamma   90.00
#
_symmetry.space_group_name_H-M   'P 1'
#
loop_
_entity.id
_entity.type
_entity.pdbx_description
1 polymer ?
#
loop_
_entity_poly.entity_id
_entity_poly.type
_entity_poly.pdbx_seq_one_letter_code
_entity_poly.pdbx_strand_id
1 'polypeptide(L)'
;MLLDEIDISQVTLRFSDFNEVRKAREPLMKEADDLINKVLDLSIDATTFRQYRQALRDIPQTFTNPEDVVWPQKPSLPQASA
;
A
#
# COMPACT_ATOMS: atom_id res chain seq x y z
N MET A 1 7.68 -38.34 14.21
CA MET A 1 6.73 -37.27 13.89
C MET A 1 7.54 -36.13 13.32
N LEU A 2 7.66 -36.07 11.99
CA LEU A 2 8.30 -34.94 11.31
C LEU A 2 7.36 -33.75 11.45
N LEU A 3 7.84 -32.64 11.99
CA LEU A 3 7.23 -31.35 11.76
C LEU A 3 7.67 -30.95 10.35
N ASP A 4 6.83 -31.26 9.37
CA ASP A 4 7.06 -30.80 8.01
C ASP A 4 7.19 -29.28 8.02
N GLU A 5 8.21 -28.82 7.30
CA GLU A 5 8.70 -27.46 7.27
C GLU A 5 7.56 -26.45 7.06
N ILE A 6 7.37 -25.54 8.02
CA ILE A 6 6.51 -24.39 7.82
C ILE A 6 7.19 -23.52 6.76
N ASP A 7 6.67 -23.53 5.55
CA ASP A 7 7.08 -22.64 4.47
C ASP A 7 6.67 -21.19 4.80
N ILE A 8 7.55 -20.50 5.51
CA ILE A 8 7.41 -19.09 5.90
C ILE A 8 7.47 -18.13 4.71
N SER A 9 7.71 -18.60 3.48
CA SER A 9 7.72 -17.75 2.28
C SER A 9 6.32 -17.26 1.89
N GLN A 10 5.26 -17.86 2.45
CA GLN A 10 3.86 -17.55 2.17
C GLN A 10 3.11 -16.98 3.39
N VAL A 11 3.78 -16.28 4.30
CA VAL A 11 3.09 -15.53 5.38
C VAL A 11 2.30 -14.39 4.75
N THR A 12 1.06 -14.70 4.35
CA THR A 12 0.10 -13.69 3.89
C THR A 12 -0.47 -13.00 5.12
N LEU A 13 -0.29 -11.69 5.21
CA LEU A 13 -1.05 -10.87 6.15
C LEU A 13 -2.53 -10.97 5.77
N ARG A 14 -3.26 -11.84 6.48
CA ARG A 14 -4.72 -11.92 6.37
C ARG A 14 -5.33 -11.02 7.41
N PHE A 15 -6.12 -10.04 6.98
CA PHE A 15 -6.88 -9.21 7.89
C PHE A 15 -8.18 -9.92 8.27
N SER A 16 -8.50 -9.90 9.56
CA SER A 16 -9.70 -10.50 10.11
C SER A 16 -10.92 -9.57 10.03
N ASP A 17 -10.69 -8.25 10.00
CA ASP A 17 -11.72 -7.24 9.83
C ASP A 17 -11.23 -5.99 9.08
N PHE A 18 -12.16 -5.11 8.68
CA PHE A 18 -11.81 -3.86 8.00
C PHE A 18 -11.18 -2.80 8.92
N ASN A 19 -11.20 -2.96 10.24
CA ASN A 19 -10.47 -2.08 11.14
C ASN A 19 -8.97 -2.34 11.05
N GLU A 20 -8.55 -3.60 10.95
CA GLU A 20 -7.16 -3.97 10.69
C GLU A 20 -6.69 -3.45 9.33
N VAL A 21 -7.51 -3.61 8.29
CA VAL A 21 -7.24 -3.03 6.96
C VAL A 21 -7.05 -1.51 7.05
N ARG A 22 -7.93 -0.80 7.76
CA ARG A 22 -7.81 0.66 7.94
C ARG A 22 -6.54 1.05 8.69
N LYS A 23 -6.17 0.31 9.74
CA LYS A 23 -4.92 0.53 10.50
C LYS A 23 -3.68 0.30 9.63
N ALA A 24 -3.67 -0.75 8.82
CA ALA A 24 -2.57 -1.02 7.88
C ALA A 24 -2.49 0.03 6.75
N ARG A 25 -3.63 0.56 6.30
CA ARG A 25 -3.71 1.59 5.26
C ARG A 25 -3.18 2.94 5.72
N GLU A 26 -3.38 3.30 6.99
CA GLU A 26 -3.03 4.63 7.53
C GLU A 26 -1.57 5.05 7.28
N PRO A 27 -0.53 4.25 7.61
CA PRO A 27 0.85 4.63 7.32
C PRO A 27 1.12 4.76 5.81
N LEU A 28 0.49 3.95 4.96
CA LEU A 28 0.65 4.02 3.50
C LEU A 28 0.05 5.30 2.92
N MET A 29 -1.10 5.75 3.45
CA MET A 29 -1.72 7.02 3.08
C MET A 29 -0.83 8.21 3.45
N LYS A 30 -0.23 8.16 4.65
CA LYS A 30 0.72 9.19 5.10
C LYS A 30 1.96 9.22 4.20
N GLU A 31 2.53 8.06 3.92
CA GLU A 31 3.68 7.95 3.01
C GLU A 31 3.35 8.49 1.61
N ALA A 32 2.15 8.20 1.09
CA ALA A 32 1.71 8.73 -0.19
C ALA A 32 1.60 10.27 -0.18
N ASP A 33 1.12 10.87 0.92
CA ASP A 33 1.11 12.33 1.09
C ASP A 33 2.55 12.90 1.13
N ASP A 34 3.47 12.25 1.84
CA ASP A 34 4.88 12.66 1.89
C ASP A 34 5.55 12.57 0.50
N LEU A 35 5.25 11.54 -0.29
CA LEU A 35 5.73 11.41 -1.67
C LEU A 35 5.18 12.49 -2.59
N ILE A 36 3.88 12.82 -2.47
CA ILE A 36 3.25 13.91 -3.23
C ILE A 36 3.98 15.23 -2.94
N ASN A 37 4.23 15.55 -1.67
CA ASN A 37 4.95 16.76 -1.30
C ASN A 37 6.38 16.76 -1.90
N LYS A 38 7.09 15.64 -1.78
CA LYS A 38 8.45 15.50 -2.31
C LYS A 38 8.54 15.74 -3.81
N VAL A 39 7.62 15.18 -4.61
CA VAL A 39 7.66 15.40 -6.06
C VAL A 39 7.25 16.82 -6.44
N LEU A 40 6.32 17.43 -5.70
CA LEU A 40 5.95 18.83 -5.89
C LEU A 40 7.12 19.78 -5.59
N ASP A 41 7.89 19.52 -4.53
CA ASP A 41 9.11 20.29 -4.21
C ASP A 41 10.15 20.20 -5.34
N LEU A 42 10.18 19.08 -6.07
CA LEU A 42 11.03 18.87 -7.23
C LEU A 42 10.43 19.36 -8.55
N SER A 43 9.25 20.00 -8.52
CA SER A 43 8.47 20.40 -9.72
C SER A 43 8.17 19.23 -10.68
N ILE A 44 8.03 18.03 -10.14
CA ILE A 44 7.68 16.79 -10.85
C ILE A 44 6.16 16.57 -10.77
N ASP A 45 5.57 15.96 -11.80
CA ASP A 45 4.16 15.59 -11.80
C ASP A 45 3.81 14.61 -10.66
N ALA A 46 2.81 14.99 -9.87
CA ALA A 46 2.32 14.22 -8.73
C ALA A 46 1.18 13.26 -9.08
N THR A 47 0.73 13.21 -10.34
CA THR A 47 -0.48 12.46 -10.76
C THR A 47 -0.45 11.00 -10.32
N THR A 48 0.64 10.28 -10.57
CA THR A 48 0.78 8.86 -10.20
C THR A 48 0.70 8.65 -8.69
N PHE A 49 1.27 9.55 -7.89
CA PHE A 49 1.23 9.46 -6.42
C PHE A 49 -0.16 9.78 -5.86
N ARG A 50 -0.89 10.72 -6.49
CA ARG A 50 -2.30 11.01 -6.15
C ARG A 50 -3.21 9.83 -6.47
N GLN A 51 -2.99 9.16 -7.61
CA GLN A 51 -3.71 7.94 -7.99
C GLN A 51 -3.44 6.81 -7.00
N TYR A 52 -2.18 6.58 -6.61
CA TYR A 52 -1.81 5.61 -5.58
C TYR A 52 -2.52 5.89 -4.24
N ARG A 53 -2.50 7.15 -3.77
CA ARG A 53 -3.22 7.55 -2.55
C ARG A 53 -4.72 7.33 -2.65
N GLN A 54 -5.31 7.59 -3.82
CA GLN A 54 -6.74 7.38 -4.03
C GLN A 54 -7.09 5.89 -3.99
N ALA A 55 -6.30 5.05 -4.67
CA ALA A 55 -6.46 3.60 -4.62
C ALA A 55 -6.38 3.06 -3.18
N LEU A 56 -5.43 3.55 -2.37
CA LEU A 56 -5.36 3.21 -0.94
C LEU A 56 -6.63 3.60 -0.19
N ARG A 57 -7.12 4.85 -0.38
CA ARG A 57 -8.33 5.36 0.28
C ARG A 57 -9.54 4.47 0.01
N ASP A 58 -9.66 3.97 -1.22
CA ASP A 58 -10.83 3.24 -1.70
C ASP A 58 -10.86 1.76 -1.24
N ILE A 59 -9.78 1.23 -0.67
CA ILE A 59 -9.69 -0.17 -0.22
C ILE A 59 -10.90 -0.60 0.64
N PRO A 60 -11.27 0.07 1.75
CA PRO A 60 -12.36 -0.44 2.59
C PRO A 60 -13.76 -0.37 1.96
N GLN A 61 -13.89 0.27 0.79
CA GLN A 61 -15.16 0.40 0.03
C GLN A 61 -15.19 -0.51 -1.21
N THR A 62 -14.05 -1.04 -1.63
CA THR A 62 -13.90 -1.81 -2.88
C THR A 62 -13.95 -3.33 -2.66
N PHE A 63 -13.65 -3.79 -1.45
CA PHE A 63 -13.65 -5.22 -1.11
C PHE A 63 -14.86 -5.59 -0.26
N THR A 64 -15.37 -6.80 -0.45
CA THR A 64 -16.44 -7.37 0.39
C THR A 64 -15.87 -8.12 1.60
N ASN A 65 -14.69 -8.74 1.45
CA ASN A 65 -14.00 -9.44 2.54
C ASN A 65 -12.63 -8.81 2.82
N PRO A 66 -12.21 -8.71 4.10
CA PRO A 66 -10.93 -8.12 4.49
C PRO A 66 -9.72 -8.98 4.08
N GLU A 67 -9.89 -10.30 3.93
CA GLU A 67 -8.83 -11.22 3.50
C GLU A 67 -8.51 -11.14 2.00
N ASP A 68 -9.44 -10.59 1.21
CA ASP A 68 -9.29 -10.44 -0.25
C ASP A 68 -8.61 -9.13 -0.64
N VAL A 69 -8.24 -8.29 0.34
CA VAL A 69 -7.66 -6.97 0.09
C VAL A 69 -6.33 -7.10 -0.68
N VAL A 70 -6.30 -6.46 -1.84
CA VAL A 70 -5.08 -6.29 -2.65
C VAL A 70 -4.62 -4.84 -2.55
N TRP A 71 -3.37 -4.64 -2.12
CA TRP A 71 -2.77 -3.32 -1.99
C TRP A 71 -2.25 -2.82 -3.35
N PRO A 72 -2.47 -1.54 -3.71
CA PRO A 72 -1.91 -0.98 -4.91
C PRO A 72 -0.38 -0.97 -4.84
N GLN A 73 0.28 -1.17 -5.98
CA GLN A 73 1.73 -1.09 -6.03
C GLN A 73 2.19 0.35 -5.82
N LYS A 74 3.17 0.53 -4.93
CA LYS A 74 3.74 1.84 -4.64
C LYS A 74 4.54 2.36 -5.85
N PRO A 75 4.30 3.60 -6.30
CA PRO A 75 5.10 4.18 -7.39
C PRO A 75 6.53 4.48 -6.94
N SER A 76 7.48 4.30 -7.85
CA SER A 76 8.87 4.72 -7.64
C SER A 76 9.02 6.21 -7.90
N LEU A 77 9.89 6.88 -7.12
CA LEU A 77 10.31 8.23 -7.44
C LEU A 77 11.09 8.20 -8.78
N PRO A 78 10.97 9.24 -9.62
CA PRO A 78 11.85 9.39 -10.75
C PRO A 78 13.29 9.33 -10.27
N GLN A 79 14.11 8.49 -10.90
CA GLN A 79 15.53 8.46 -10.63
C GLN A 79 16.08 9.85 -10.98
N ALA A 80 16.78 10.50 -10.05
CA ALA A 80 17.62 11.63 -10.45
C ALA A 80 18.55 11.09 -11.54
N SER A 81 18.46 11.66 -12.75
CA SER A 81 19.46 11.38 -13.77
C SER A 81 20.78 11.88 -13.19
N ALA A 82 21.70 10.94 -12.94
CA ALA A 82 23.05 11.22 -12.43
C ALA A 82 23.87 11.99 -13.47
#